data_AF-A0AB74LR64-F1
#
_entry.id   AF-A0AB74LR64-F1
#
_cell.length_a   1.000
_cell.length_b   1.000
_cell.length_c   1.000
_cell.angle_alpha   90.00
_cell.angle_beta   90.00
_cell.angle_gamma   90.00
#
_symmetry.space_group_name_H-M   'P 1'
#
loop_
_entity.id
_entity.type
_entity.pdbx_description
1 polymer ?
#
loop_
_entity_poly.entity_id
_entity_poly.type
_entity_poly.pdbx_seq_one_letter_code
_entity_poly.pdbx_strand_id
1 'polypeptide(L)'
;MRHIVWLAGAAFATAMAGNAIAQSHHPMHMQMDRAGKGNAADTPATREFKASHEQMMKNMAVPYTGDADVDFRLQMIPHHQGAIDMA
;
A
#
# COMPACT_ATOMS: atom_id res chain seq x y z
N MET A 1 49.03 25.58 24.52
CA MET A 1 48.12 25.28 25.64
C MET A 1 47.71 23.83 25.53
N ARG A 2 47.57 23.16 26.68
CA ARG A 2 47.81 21.72 26.88
C ARG A 2 46.68 20.83 26.34
N HIS A 3 47.06 19.70 25.74
CA HIS A 3 46.19 18.55 25.51
C HIS A 3 45.75 17.95 26.85
N ILE A 4 44.46 17.71 27.05
CA ILE A 4 43.97 16.73 28.04
C ILE A 4 42.79 15.97 27.43
N VAL A 5 43.07 14.69 27.20
CA VAL A 5 42.18 13.56 26.93
C VAL A 5 41.16 13.42 28.06
N TRP A 6 39.90 13.17 27.73
CA TRP A 6 38.97 12.47 28.63
C TRP A 6 38.53 11.17 27.96
N LEU A 7 39.18 10.08 28.36
CA LEU A 7 38.66 8.72 28.26
C LEU A 7 38.02 8.38 29.61
N ALA A 8 36.71 8.17 29.62
CA ALA A 8 35.95 7.32 30.55
C ALA A 8 34.47 7.52 30.14
N GLY A 9 33.71 6.54 29.70
CA GLY A 9 33.71 5.14 30.09
C GLY A 9 32.31 4.83 30.59
N ALA A 10 31.46 4.27 29.73
CA ALA A 10 30.29 3.49 30.12
C ALA A 10 29.74 2.79 28.86
N ALA A 11 30.31 1.63 28.55
CA ALA A 11 29.67 0.67 27.66
C ALA A 11 28.43 0.13 28.39
N PHE A 12 27.24 0.59 28.01
CA PHE A 12 26.00 -0.06 28.42
C PHE A 12 25.60 -1.03 27.30
N ALA A 13 26.24 -2.20 27.29
CA ALA A 13 25.84 -3.32 26.44
C ALA A 13 24.57 -3.96 27.05
N THR A 14 23.41 -3.39 26.75
CA THR A 14 22.15 -4.11 26.98
C THR A 14 22.02 -5.19 25.92
N ALA A 15 22.38 -6.41 26.28
CA ALA A 15 22.04 -7.60 25.51
C ALA A 15 20.51 -7.78 25.53
N MET A 16 19.82 -7.21 24.53
CA MET A 16 18.46 -7.62 24.20
C MET A 16 18.55 -8.91 23.38
N ALA A 17 18.76 -10.03 24.07
CA ALA A 17 18.36 -11.34 23.58
C ALA A 17 16.82 -11.38 23.52
N GLY A 18 16.28 -10.69 22.52
CA GLY A 18 14.85 -10.65 22.23
C GLY A 18 14.48 -11.81 21.33
N ASN A 19 13.89 -12.83 21.94
CA ASN A 19 13.12 -13.95 21.39
C ASN A 19 12.99 -14.00 19.87
N ALA A 20 13.50 -15.07 19.26
CA ALA A 20 13.06 -15.53 17.96
C ALA A 20 11.55 -15.83 18.04
N ILE A 21 10.72 -14.85 17.66
CA ILE A 21 9.31 -15.08 17.42
C ILE A 21 9.25 -15.86 16.12
N ALA A 22 9.15 -17.19 16.24
CA ALA A 22 8.71 -18.02 15.12
C ALA A 22 7.38 -17.43 14.64
N GLN A 23 7.37 -16.81 13.45
CA GLN A 23 6.14 -16.35 12.82
C GLN A 23 5.31 -17.59 12.51
N SER A 24 4.35 -17.89 13.39
CA SER A 24 3.29 -18.84 13.08
C SER A 24 2.59 -18.31 11.84
N HIS A 25 2.73 -19.04 10.73
CA HIS A 25 2.06 -18.79 9.46
C HIS A 25 0.56 -18.60 9.75
N HIS A 26 0.10 -17.35 9.75
CA HIS A 26 -1.32 -17.06 9.71
C HIS A 26 -1.75 -17.44 8.29
N PRO A 27 -2.67 -18.40 8.11
CA PRO A 27 -3.30 -18.56 6.81
C PRO A 27 -4.00 -17.23 6.52
N MET A 28 -3.49 -16.49 5.55
CA MET A 28 -4.21 -15.38 4.93
C MET A 28 -5.46 -16.00 4.32
N HIS A 29 -6.56 -16.02 5.08
CA HIS A 29 -7.88 -16.27 4.53
C HIS A 29 -8.10 -15.21 3.46
N MET A 30 -7.91 -15.61 2.20
CA MET A 30 -8.27 -14.83 1.04
C MET A 30 -9.78 -14.62 1.08
N GLN A 31 -10.24 -13.53 1.71
CA GLN A 31 -11.59 -13.00 1.55
C GLN A 31 -11.69 -12.37 0.15
N MET A 32 -11.64 -13.22 -0.87
CA MET A 32 -11.88 -12.87 -2.28
C MET A 32 -13.40 -12.83 -2.53
N ASP A 33 -14.17 -12.03 -1.78
CA ASP A 33 -15.64 -11.93 -1.97
C ASP A 33 -16.18 -10.59 -1.46
N ARG A 34 -15.59 -9.45 -1.85
CA ARG A 34 -16.23 -8.13 -1.65
C ARG A 34 -16.01 -7.14 -2.80
N ALA A 35 -15.81 -7.64 -4.02
CA ALA A 35 -16.05 -6.82 -5.20
C ALA A 35 -17.54 -6.93 -5.57
N GLY A 36 -18.31 -5.85 -5.45
CA GLY A 36 -19.53 -5.69 -6.26
C GLY A 36 -20.89 -6.01 -5.65
N LYS A 37 -21.07 -5.96 -4.33
CA LYS A 37 -22.43 -5.88 -3.74
C LYS A 37 -22.54 -4.61 -2.92
N GLY A 38 -23.12 -3.57 -3.53
CA GLY A 38 -23.56 -2.38 -2.79
C GLY A 38 -24.47 -2.83 -1.67
N ASN A 39 -24.10 -2.54 -0.42
CA ASN A 39 -24.97 -2.81 0.70
C ASN A 39 -26.11 -1.80 0.60
N ALA A 40 -27.35 -2.22 0.89
CA ALA A 40 -28.51 -1.32 0.93
C ALA A 40 -28.36 -0.14 1.93
N ALA A 41 -27.28 -0.15 2.73
CA ALA A 41 -26.88 0.89 3.68
C ALA A 41 -25.82 1.89 3.16
N ASP A 42 -25.41 1.81 1.88
CA ASP A 42 -24.42 2.75 1.35
C ASP A 42 -24.99 4.19 1.31
N THR A 43 -24.24 5.15 1.86
CA THR A 43 -24.55 6.58 1.71
C THR A 43 -24.46 7.00 0.24
N PRO A 44 -25.14 8.10 -0.18
CA PRO A 44 -24.99 8.61 -1.54
C PRO A 44 -23.53 8.79 -1.98
N ALA A 45 -22.69 9.39 -1.13
CA ALA A 45 -21.26 9.57 -1.40
C ALA A 45 -20.52 8.22 -1.57
N THR A 46 -20.85 7.21 -0.76
CA THR A 46 -20.26 5.87 -0.91
C THR A 46 -20.63 5.22 -2.24
N ARG A 47 -21.86 5.42 -2.73
CA ARG A 47 -22.28 4.88 -4.03
C ARG A 47 -21.56 5.57 -5.18
N GLU A 48 -21.43 6.89 -5.12
CA GLU A 48 -20.72 7.69 -6.15
C GLU A 48 -19.24 7.30 -6.20
N PHE A 49 -18.58 7.20 -5.03
CA PHE A 49 -17.21 6.69 -4.95
C PHE A 49 -17.06 5.31 -5.59
N LYS A 50 -17.97 4.37 -5.30
CA LYS A 50 -17.94 3.02 -5.88
C LYS A 50 -18.12 3.05 -7.40
N ALA A 51 -19.05 3.87 -7.91
CA ALA A 51 -19.28 4.00 -9.34
C ALA A 51 -18.06 4.59 -10.07
N SER A 52 -17.47 5.67 -9.54
CA SER A 52 -16.26 6.28 -10.12
C SER A 52 -15.06 5.34 -10.04
N HIS A 53 -14.90 4.63 -8.92
CA HIS A 53 -13.85 3.63 -8.77
C HIS A 53 -13.99 2.48 -9.78
N GLU A 54 -15.22 1.97 -9.99
CA GLU A 54 -15.47 0.93 -10.98
C GLU A 54 -15.14 1.41 -12.40
N GLN A 55 -15.48 2.65 -12.73
CA GLN A 55 -15.15 3.24 -14.02
C GLN A 55 -13.63 3.38 -14.22
N MET A 56 -12.90 3.83 -13.19
CA MET A 56 -11.44 3.88 -13.22
C MET A 56 -10.83 2.49 -13.48
N MET A 57 -11.29 1.47 -12.76
CA MET A 57 -10.80 0.09 -12.92
C MET A 57 -11.07 -0.46 -14.32
N LYS A 58 -12.24 -0.16 -14.91
CA LYS A 58 -12.56 -0.53 -16.30
C LYS A 58 -11.60 0.12 -17.30
N ASN A 59 -11.31 1.41 -17.11
CA ASN A 59 -10.40 2.15 -17.99
C ASN A 59 -8.94 1.70 -17.85
N MET A 60 -8.55 1.14 -16.70
CA MET A 60 -7.23 0.55 -16.45
C MET A 60 -7.06 -0.87 -17.02
N ALA A 61 -8.11 -1.49 -17.58
CA ALA A 61 -8.05 -2.83 -18.15
C ALA A 61 -7.36 -2.86 -19.53
N VAL A 62 -6.09 -2.45 -19.57
CA VAL A 62 -5.24 -2.43 -20.77
C VAL A 62 -4.32 -3.66 -20.78
N PRO A 63 -4.21 -4.41 -21.89
CA PRO A 63 -3.27 -5.53 -22.00
C PRO A 63 -1.81 -5.09 -21.82
N TYR A 64 -1.03 -5.89 -21.11
CA TYR A 64 0.42 -5.67 -20.97
C TYR A 64 1.14 -5.89 -22.30
N THR A 65 2.07 -4.99 -22.61
CA THR A 65 2.93 -5.08 -23.78
C THR A 65 4.22 -5.84 -23.49
N GLY A 66 4.62 -5.91 -22.21
CA GLY A 66 5.88 -6.49 -21.77
C GLY A 66 7.02 -5.48 -21.63
N ASP A 67 6.80 -4.22 -22.00
CA ASP A 67 7.69 -3.09 -21.73
C ASP A 67 7.18 -2.34 -20.49
N ALA A 68 7.99 -2.31 -19.43
CA ALA A 68 7.60 -1.71 -18.16
C ALA A 68 7.29 -0.21 -18.25
N ASP A 69 8.03 0.55 -19.08
CA ASP A 69 7.85 2.00 -19.21
C ASP A 69 6.58 2.32 -20.02
N VAL A 70 6.26 1.48 -21.01
CA VAL A 70 5.01 1.57 -21.76
C VAL A 70 3.83 1.20 -20.85
N ASP A 71 3.92 0.06 -20.18
CA ASP A 71 2.85 -0.48 -19.35
C ASP A 71 2.55 0.44 -18.16
N PHE A 72 3.58 1.04 -17.53
CA PHE A 72 3.41 2.02 -16.48
C PHE A 72 2.60 3.23 -16.96
N ARG A 73 2.97 3.84 -18.09
CA ARG A 73 2.27 5.03 -18.59
C ARG A 73 0.85 4.71 -19.05
N LEU A 74 0.65 3.57 -19.71
CA LEU A 74 -0.68 3.10 -20.12
C LEU A 74 -1.61 2.88 -18.92
N GLN A 75 -1.08 2.47 -17.76
CA GLN A 75 -1.84 2.34 -16.52
C GLN A 75 -2.05 3.69 -15.80
N MET A 76 -1.02 4.56 -15.77
CA MET A 76 -1.06 5.78 -14.97
C MET A 76 -1.93 6.90 -15.58
N ILE A 77 -2.03 6.97 -16.91
CA ILE A 77 -2.93 7.93 -17.57
C ILE A 77 -4.39 7.73 -17.12
N PRO A 78 -5.01 6.55 -17.29
CA PRO A 78 -6.39 6.32 -16.85
C PRO A 78 -6.53 6.31 -15.31
N HIS A 79 -5.53 5.89 -14.56
CA HIS A 79 -5.56 5.95 -13.09
C HIS A 79 -5.69 7.40 -12.58
N HIS A 80 -4.84 8.31 -13.06
CA HIS A 80 -4.91 9.71 -12.66
C HIS A 80 -6.17 10.40 -13.19
N GLN A 81 -6.64 10.08 -14.40
CA GLN A 81 -7.90 10.61 -14.90
C GLN A 81 -9.09 10.17 -14.03
N GLY A 82 -9.15 8.88 -13.66
CA GLY A 82 -10.20 8.39 -12.76
C GLY A 82 -10.17 9.06 -11.38
N ALA A 83 -8.99 9.43 -10.89
CA ALA A 83 -8.86 10.19 -9.65
C ALA A 83 -9.36 11.65 -9.78
N ILE A 84 -9.15 12.28 -10.94
CA ILE A 84 -9.70 13.62 -11.25
C ILE A 84 -11.21 13.57 -11.34
N ASP A 85 -11.76 12.59 -12.07
CA ASP A 85 -13.20 12.46 -12.27
C ASP A 85 -13.97 12.10 -10.98
N MET A 86 -13.25 11.65 -9.94
CA MET A 86 -13.79 11.32 -8.63
C MET A 86 -13.78 12.50 -7.64
N ALA A 87 -13.03 13.56 -7.92
CA ALA A 87 -12.86 14.73 -7.04
C ALA A 87 -13.92 15.80 -7.29
#